data_AF-C6PXM1-F1
#
_entry.id   AF-C6PXM1-F1
#
_cell.length_a   1.000
_cell.length_b   1.000
_cell.length_c   1.000
_cell.angle_alpha   90.00
_cell.angle_beta   90.00
_cell.angle_gamma   90.00
#
_symmetry.space_group_name_H-M   'P 1'
#
loop_
_entity.id
_entity.type
_entity.pdbx_description
1 polymer ?
#
loop_
_entity_poly.entity_id
_entity_poly.type
_entity_poly.pdbx_seq_one_letter_code
_entity_poly.pdbx_strand_id
1 'polypeptide(L)'
;MYSIRKKLSIIILICSVLAAFLTAIFVNVTINNKFNKYMLDIQNKRNNRIVQYFEEVYKRDKKWTSNSGSEMKHEAYMSDYCLTLLDSNKKIDLDDGSKRY
;
A
#
# COMPACT_ATOMS: atom_id res chain seq x y z
N MET A 1 57.02 10.15 -19.61
CA MET A 1 56.63 10.03 -18.18
C MET A 1 55.13 10.33 -18.04
N TYR A 2 54.29 9.32 -17.82
CA TYR A 2 52.89 9.57 -17.44
C TYR A 2 52.90 10.20 -16.04
N SER A 3 52.74 11.52 -15.97
CA SER A 3 52.75 12.26 -14.71
C SER A 3 51.69 11.67 -13.78
N ILE A 4 52.08 11.38 -12.54
CA ILE A 4 51.24 10.85 -11.46
C ILE A 4 49.87 11.57 -11.37
N ARG A 5 49.86 12.87 -11.71
CA ARG A 5 48.65 13.72 -11.79
C ARG A 5 47.58 13.20 -12.77
N LYS A 6 47.97 12.69 -13.94
CA LYS A 6 47.02 12.14 -14.93
C LYS A 6 46.37 10.85 -14.43
N LYS A 7 47.15 9.96 -13.80
CA LYS A 7 46.63 8.70 -13.23
C LYS A 7 45.64 8.98 -12.08
N LEU A 8 45.99 9.92 -11.20
CA LEU A 8 45.13 10.33 -10.10
C LEU A 8 43.80 10.92 -10.60
N SER A 9 43.84 11.74 -11.65
CA SER A 9 42.64 12.36 -12.24
C SER A 9 41.67 11.32 -12.80
N ILE A 10 42.18 10.27 -13.46
CA ILE A 10 41.34 9.19 -14.02
C ILE A 10 40.67 8.40 -12.88
N ILE A 11 41.40 8.10 -11.80
CA ILE A 11 40.84 7.38 -10.64
C ILE A 11 39.72 8.19 -9.99
N ILE A 12 39.92 9.50 -9.80
CA ILE A 12 38.89 10.39 -9.23
C ILE A 12 37.65 10.43 -10.14
N LEU A 13 37.85 10.50 -11.45
CA LEU A 13 36.75 10.52 -12.41
C LEU A 13 35.94 9.21 -12.34
N ILE A 14 36.60 8.05 -12.36
CA ILE A 14 35.94 6.75 -12.20
C ILE A 14 35.21 6.66 -10.86
N CYS A 15 35.85 7.11 -9.78
CA CYS A 15 35.26 7.10 -8.44
C CYS A 15 33.99 7.97 -8.37
N SER A 16 33.99 9.13 -9.02
CA SER A 16 32.82 10.02 -9.09
C SER A 16 31.65 9.38 -9.84
N VAL A 17 31.93 8.70 -10.95
CA VAL A 17 30.92 7.98 -11.74
C VAL A 17 30.36 6.81 -10.95
N LEU A 18 31.22 6.04 -10.29
CA LEU A 18 30.81 4.93 -9.43
C LEU A 18 29.97 5.41 -8.26
N ALA A 19 30.36 6.51 -7.60
CA ALA A 19 29.60 7.09 -6.51
C ALA A 19 28.20 7.51 -6.96
N ALA A 20 28.08 8.22 -8.09
CA ALA A 20 26.79 8.61 -8.65
C ALA A 20 25.92 7.40 -8.99
N PHE A 21 26.51 6.35 -9.58
CA PHE A 21 25.82 5.11 -9.91
C PHE A 21 25.32 4.37 -8.67
N LEU A 22 26.18 4.22 -7.65
CA LEU A 22 25.81 3.63 -6.36
C LEU A 22 24.69 4.43 -5.69
N THR A 23 24.78 5.76 -5.66
CA THR A 23 23.72 6.61 -5.11
C THR A 23 22.39 6.37 -5.82
N ALA A 24 22.38 6.31 -7.15
CA ALA A 24 21.15 6.04 -7.91
C ALA A 24 20.52 4.68 -7.53
N ILE A 25 21.34 3.64 -7.39
CA ILE A 25 20.88 2.30 -6.96
C ILE A 25 20.30 2.38 -5.53
N PHE A 26 21.06 2.93 -4.59
CA PHE A 26 20.62 3.00 -3.18
C PHE A 26 19.36 3.82 -3.01
N VAL A 27 19.25 4.95 -3.70
CA VAL A 27 18.05 5.79 -3.67
C VAL A 27 16.85 5.01 -4.21
N ASN A 28 17.00 4.36 -5.37
CA ASN A 28 15.91 3.58 -5.96
C ASN A 28 15.44 2.43 -5.04
N VAL A 29 16.39 1.66 -4.49
CA VAL A 29 16.08 0.57 -3.55
C VAL A 29 15.41 1.10 -2.28
N THR A 30 15.92 2.20 -1.72
CA THR A 30 15.40 2.77 -0.48
C THR A 30 13.99 3.33 -0.68
N ILE A 31 13.75 4.05 -1.78
CA ILE A 31 12.43 4.62 -2.09
C ILE A 31 11.43 3.50 -2.29
N ASN A 32 11.74 2.48 -3.11
CA ASN A 32 10.82 1.36 -3.35
C ASN A 32 10.51 0.61 -2.05
N ASN A 33 11.51 0.33 -1.23
CA ASN A 33 11.28 -0.35 0.05
C ASN A 33 10.41 0.47 1.00
N LYS A 34 10.66 1.78 1.12
CA LYS A 34 9.84 2.66 1.96
C LYS A 34 8.42 2.79 1.43
N PHE A 35 8.27 2.98 0.13
CA PHE A 35 6.96 3.11 -0.52
C PHE A 35 6.13 1.84 -0.37
N ASN A 36 6.71 0.67 -0.64
CA ASN A 36 6.04 -0.62 -0.48
C ASN A 36 5.62 -0.86 0.98
N LYS A 37 6.50 -0.57 1.93
CA LYS A 37 6.19 -0.71 3.36
C LYS A 37 5.06 0.25 3.78
N TYR A 38 5.12 1.51 3.34
CA TYR A 38 4.06 2.49 3.59
C TYR A 38 2.71 2.05 3.02
N MET A 39 2.71 1.55 1.78
CA MET A 39 1.50 1.04 1.14
C MET A 39 0.90 -0.14 1.89
N LEU A 40 1.73 -1.10 2.32
CA LEU A 40 1.25 -2.24 3.11
C LEU A 40 0.68 -1.80 4.47
N ASP A 41 1.34 -0.84 5.14
CA ASP A 41 0.88 -0.33 6.43
C ASP A 41 -0.48 0.38 6.33
N ILE A 42 -0.66 1.22 5.30
CA ILE A 42 -1.96 1.86 5.02
C ILE A 42 -3.04 0.83 4.71
N GLN A 43 -2.75 -0.15 3.86
CA GLN A 43 -3.71 -1.20 3.54
C GLN A 43 -4.10 -2.00 4.79
N ASN A 44 -3.13 -2.37 5.63
CA ASN A 44 -3.40 -3.08 6.88
C ASN A 44 -4.23 -2.23 7.84
N LYS A 45 -3.90 -0.94 8.00
CA LYS A 45 -4.65 -0.01 8.84
C LYS A 45 -6.09 0.14 8.36
N ARG A 46 -6.29 0.26 7.04
CA ARG A 46 -7.63 0.29 6.43
C ARG A 46 -8.39 -1.01 6.69
N ASN A 47 -7.77 -2.17 6.44
CA ASN A 47 -8.38 -3.47 6.68
C ASN A 47 -8.80 -3.65 8.15
N ASN A 48 -7.93 -3.24 9.10
CA ASN A 48 -8.26 -3.28 10.52
C ASN A 48 -9.46 -2.40 10.85
N ARG A 49 -9.53 -1.18 10.31
CA ARG A 49 -10.69 -0.30 10.50
C ARG A 49 -11.97 -0.90 9.93
N ILE A 50 -11.89 -1.51 8.75
CA ILE A 50 -13.02 -2.22 8.13
C ILE A 50 -13.49 -3.32 9.09
N VAL A 51 -12.61 -4.24 9.49
CA VAL A 51 -12.96 -5.35 10.40
C VAL A 51 -13.56 -4.84 11.71
N GLN A 52 -12.97 -3.80 12.33
CA GLN A 52 -13.51 -3.19 13.54
C GLN A 52 -14.93 -2.67 13.35
N TYR A 53 -15.20 -1.98 12.24
CA TYR A 53 -16.54 -1.49 11.91
C TYR A 53 -17.55 -2.64 11.73
N PHE A 54 -17.15 -3.71 11.02
CA PHE A 54 -17.97 -4.92 10.89
C PHE A 54 -18.30 -5.54 12.26
N GLU A 55 -17.31 -5.65 13.14
CA GLU A 55 -17.53 -6.17 14.49
C GLU A 55 -18.48 -5.29 15.31
N GLU A 56 -18.36 -3.97 15.24
CA GLU A 56 -19.22 -3.03 15.96
C GLU A 56 -20.68 -3.11 15.49
N VAL A 57 -20.88 -3.12 14.17
CA VAL A 57 -22.20 -3.28 13.55
C VAL A 57 -22.82 -4.62 13.96
N TYR A 58 -22.05 -5.71 13.91
CA TYR A 58 -22.55 -7.02 14.31
C TYR A 58 -22.84 -7.13 15.81
N LYS A 59 -22.01 -6.51 16.67
CA LYS A 59 -22.25 -6.46 18.13
C LYS A 59 -23.55 -5.75 18.45
N ARG A 60 -23.86 -4.66 17.74
CA ARG A 60 -25.08 -3.86 17.87
C ARG A 60 -26.32 -4.60 17.38
N ASP A 61 -26.27 -5.11 16.15
CA ASP A 61 -27.47 -5.59 15.44
C ASP A 61 -27.71 -7.10 15.64
N LYS A 62 -26.69 -7.85 16.12
CA LYS A 62 -26.67 -9.32 16.34
C LYS A 62 -26.95 -10.18 15.10
N LYS A 63 -27.18 -9.54 13.95
CA LYS A 63 -27.43 -10.14 12.64
C LYS A 63 -27.07 -9.13 11.56
N TRP A 64 -26.72 -9.62 10.37
CA TRP A 64 -26.60 -8.77 9.20
C TRP A 64 -28.00 -8.43 8.68
N THR A 65 -28.31 -7.13 8.62
CA THR A 65 -29.56 -6.60 8.09
C THR A 65 -29.31 -5.78 6.82
N SER A 66 -30.37 -5.54 6.04
CA SER A 66 -30.28 -4.64 4.89
C SER A 66 -29.79 -3.23 5.27
N ASN A 67 -30.10 -2.77 6.50
CA ASN A 67 -29.69 -1.45 6.97
C ASN A 67 -28.18 -1.40 7.25
N SER A 68 -27.66 -2.38 7.98
CA SER A 68 -26.21 -2.53 8.18
C SER A 68 -25.46 -2.66 6.85
N GLY A 69 -26.08 -3.33 5.86
CA GLY A 69 -25.51 -3.43 4.52
C GLY A 69 -25.40 -2.09 3.81
N SER A 70 -26.46 -1.28 3.85
CA SER A 70 -26.46 0.07 3.26
C SER A 70 -25.45 1.00 3.93
N GLU A 71 -25.33 0.94 5.27
CA GLU A 71 -24.35 1.72 6.05
C GLU A 71 -22.92 1.35 5.65
N MET A 72 -22.61 0.06 5.48
CA MET A 72 -21.29 -0.41 5.08
C MET A 72 -20.90 0.01 3.67
N LYS A 73 -21.84 0.01 2.72
CA LYS A 73 -21.60 0.54 1.37
C LYS A 73 -21.33 2.04 1.39
N HIS A 74 -22.06 2.77 2.24
CA HIS A 74 -21.86 4.21 2.39
C HIS A 74 -20.47 4.53 2.95
N GLU A 75 -20.02 3.83 3.99
CA GLU A 75 -18.68 4.01 4.56
C GLU A 75 -17.57 3.68 3.53
N ALA A 76 -17.75 2.60 2.75
CA ALA A 76 -16.83 2.21 1.68
C ALA A 76 -16.71 3.29 0.60
N TYR A 77 -17.86 3.84 0.18
CA TYR A 77 -17.91 4.96 -0.76
C TYR A 77 -17.23 6.22 -0.20
N MET A 78 -17.51 6.58 1.05
CA MET A 78 -16.92 7.78 1.69
C MET A 78 -15.41 7.65 1.95
N SER A 79 -14.91 6.42 2.06
CA SER A 79 -13.51 6.11 2.37
C SER A 79 -12.70 5.65 1.15
N ASP A 80 -13.25 5.77 -0.06
CA ASP A 80 -12.60 5.46 -1.34
C ASP A 80 -11.99 4.03 -1.39
N TYR A 81 -12.79 3.04 -1.00
CA TYR A 81 -12.42 1.63 -1.16
C TYR A 81 -13.60 0.77 -1.58
N CYS A 82 -13.28 -0.33 -2.30
CA CYS A 82 -14.25 -1.36 -2.64
C CYS A 82 -14.40 -2.37 -1.49
N LEU A 83 -15.63 -2.79 -1.21
CA LEU A 83 -15.95 -3.74 -0.16
C LEU A 83 -16.84 -4.88 -0.68
N THR A 84 -16.40 -6.12 -0.43
CA THR A 84 -17.20 -7.33 -0.64
C THR A 84 -17.13 -8.18 0.63
N LEU A 85 -18.29 -8.54 1.18
CA LEU A 85 -18.43 -9.49 2.29
C LEU A 85 -18.80 -10.86 1.74
N LEU A 86 -18.09 -11.87 2.19
CA LEU A 86 -18.37 -13.27 1.89
C LEU A 86 -18.86 -13.99 3.15
N ASP A 87 -19.80 -14.92 2.99
CA ASP A 87 -20.19 -15.85 4.04
C ASP A 87 -19.11 -16.96 4.25
N SER A 88 -19.33 -17.85 5.23
CA SER A 88 -18.41 -18.95 5.51
C SER A 88 -18.21 -19.94 4.35
N ASN A 89 -19.12 -19.94 3.38
CA ASN A 89 -19.08 -20.77 2.18
C ASN A 89 -18.47 -20.03 0.98
N LYS A 90 -17.89 -18.84 1.20
CA LYS A 90 -17.38 -17.93 0.16
C LYS A 90 -18.44 -17.41 -0.81
N LYS A 91 -19.72 -17.47 -0.42
CA LYS A 91 -20.80 -16.85 -1.17
C LYS A 91 -20.85 -15.36 -0.85
N ILE A 92 -21.10 -14.53 -1.84
CA ILE A 92 -21.24 -13.08 -1.67
C ILE A 92 -22.50 -12.80 -0.84
N ASP A 93 -22.31 -12.18 0.31
CA ASP A 93 -23.38 -11.76 1.22
C ASP A 93 -23.62 -10.24 1.11
N LEU A 94 -22.57 -9.48 0.79
CA LEU A 94 -22.66 -8.05 0.48
C LEU A 94 -21.63 -7.66 -0.58
N ASP A 95 -22.05 -6.89 -1.57
CA ASP A 95 -21.17 -6.25 -2.54
C ASP A 95 -21.55 -4.78 -2.68
N ASP A 96 -20.56 -3.88 -2.63
CA ASP A 96 -20.82 -2.44 -2.66
C ASP A 96 -21.23 -1.91 -4.05
N GLY A 97 -21.11 -2.73 -5.09
CA GLY A 97 -21.48 -2.38 -6.46
C GLY A 97 -20.55 -1.36 -7.11
N SER A 98 -19.39 -1.08 -6.50
CA SER A 98 -18.37 -0.23 -7.08
C SER A 98 -17.76 -0.91 -8.32
N LYS A 99 -17.96 -0.30 -9.49
CA LYS A 99 -17.31 -0.75 -10.72
C LYS A 99 -15.84 -0.38 -10.65
N ARG A 100 -14.96 -1.37 -10.80
CA ARG A 100 -13.54 -1.13 -11.11
C ARG A 100 -13.48 -0.42 -12.46
N TYR A 101 -13.23 0.88 -12.45
CA TYR A 101 -12.86 1.64 -13.64
C TYR A 101 -11.34 1.71 -13.76
#